data_AF-A0A0R2NMV2-F1
#
_entry.id   AF-A0A0R2NMV2-F1
#
_cell.length_a   1.000
_cell.length_b   1.000
_cell.length_c   1.000
_cell.angle_alpha   90.00
_cell.angle_beta   90.00
_cell.angle_gamma   90.00
#
_symmetry.space_group_name_H-M   'P 1'
#
loop_
_entity.id
_entity.type
_entity.pdbx_description
1 polymer ?
#
loop_
_entity_poly.entity_id
_entity_poly.type
_entity_poly.pdbx_seq_one_letter_code
_entity_poly.pdbx_strand_id
1 'polypeptide(L)'
;MTTVISWQQTVSNFTNIYNLNQAHQQVVQIKQGLTTNKVRFSIANDFGNEALIIERLTVQIFGQDLVTVVPIAGNAHFGIPAHQRVWSDWVTLAIHAGDWLTLRLESQADSPQSLM
;
A
#
# COMPACT_ATOMS: atom_id res chain seq x y z
N MET A 1 -25.23 8.61 -4.15
CA MET A 1 -24.94 7.30 -3.53
C MET A 1 -23.51 6.96 -3.90
N THR A 2 -22.60 6.83 -2.92
CA THR A 2 -21.18 6.59 -3.19
C THR A 2 -20.88 5.12 -2.95
N THR A 3 -20.62 4.37 -4.02
CA THR A 3 -20.24 2.95 -3.92
C THR A 3 -18.75 2.86 -3.64
N VAL A 4 -18.37 2.30 -2.50
CA VAL A 4 -16.97 2.00 -2.16
C VAL A 4 -16.77 0.50 -2.28
N ILE A 5 -15.81 0.07 -3.08
CA ILE A 5 -15.46 -1.33 -3.26
C ILE A 5 -14.07 -1.56 -2.67
N SER A 6 -13.98 -2.50 -1.73
CA SER A 6 -12.75 -2.88 -1.06
C SER A 6 -12.20 -4.13 -1.71
N TRP A 7 -10.94 -4.08 -2.13
CA TRP A 7 -10.17 -5.26 -2.53
C TRP A 7 -9.06 -5.49 -1.50
N GLN A 8 -8.89 -6.74 -1.06
CA GLN A 8 -7.88 -7.14 -0.07
C GLN A 8 -7.05 -8.28 -0.66
N GLN A 9 -5.73 -8.08 -0.75
CA GLN A 9 -4.79 -9.19 -0.92
C GLN A 9 -4.36 -9.66 0.48
N THR A 10 -4.14 -10.95 0.65
CA THR A 10 -3.58 -11.50 1.89
C THR A 10 -2.57 -12.55 1.49
N VAL A 11 -1.33 -12.37 1.91
CA VAL A 11 -0.25 -13.35 1.76
C VAL A 11 0.03 -13.98 3.11
N SER A 12 0.17 -15.31 3.15
CA SER A 12 0.09 -16.12 4.36
C SER A 12 1.45 -16.54 4.92
N ASN A 13 1.53 -16.55 6.25
CA ASN A 13 2.53 -17.16 7.16
C ASN A 13 3.98 -16.62 7.14
N PHE A 14 4.23 -15.58 7.93
CA PHE A 14 5.52 -14.90 8.05
C PHE A 14 6.57 -15.62 8.92
N THR A 15 6.19 -16.60 9.74
CA THR A 15 7.09 -17.14 10.78
C THR A 15 8.34 -17.83 10.23
N ASN A 16 8.29 -18.30 8.98
CA ASN A 16 9.40 -19.03 8.34
C ASN A 16 9.98 -18.31 7.11
N ILE A 17 9.60 -17.05 6.86
CA ILE A 17 10.07 -16.31 5.68
C ILE A 17 10.95 -15.14 6.15
N TYR A 18 12.25 -15.28 5.92
CA TYR A 18 13.25 -14.27 6.22
C TYR A 18 13.60 -13.49 4.95
N ASN A 19 14.19 -12.30 5.10
CA ASN A 19 14.74 -11.52 3.99
C ASN A 19 13.70 -11.09 2.93
N LEU A 20 12.43 -10.99 3.31
CA LEU A 20 11.33 -10.61 2.42
C LEU A 20 11.53 -9.24 1.76
N ASN A 21 12.28 -8.34 2.40
CA ASN A 21 12.41 -6.96 1.98
C ASN A 21 13.87 -6.48 1.96
N GLN A 22 14.80 -7.31 1.48
CA GLN A 22 16.23 -6.92 1.38
C GLN A 22 16.49 -5.69 0.52
N ALA A 23 15.61 -5.40 -0.44
CA ALA A 23 15.70 -4.19 -1.26
C ALA A 23 15.08 -2.96 -0.59
N HIS A 24 14.54 -3.10 0.63
CA HIS A 24 13.76 -2.08 1.34
C HIS A 24 12.59 -1.51 0.53
N GLN A 25 12.15 -2.25 -0.48
CA GLN A 25 11.13 -1.86 -1.44
C GLN A 25 10.23 -3.04 -1.76
N GLN A 26 8.92 -2.81 -1.66
CA GLN A 26 7.88 -3.74 -2.06
C GLN A 26 7.10 -3.17 -3.24
N VAL A 27 6.71 -4.03 -4.17
CA VAL A 27 5.91 -3.66 -5.35
C VAL A 27 4.69 -4.56 -5.44
N VAL A 28 3.51 -3.96 -5.51
CA VAL A 28 2.24 -4.67 -5.70
C VAL A 28 1.58 -4.18 -6.99
N GLN A 29 1.06 -5.10 -7.79
CA GLN A 29 0.33 -4.77 -9.01
C GLN A 29 -1.13 -5.23 -8.90
N ILE A 30 -2.05 -4.29 -9.05
CA ILE A 30 -3.49 -4.52 -8.89
C ILE A 30 -4.19 -4.17 -10.20
N LYS A 31 -4.87 -5.15 -10.82
CA LYS A 31 -5.73 -4.88 -11.97
C LYS A 31 -7.08 -4.36 -11.48
N GLN A 32 -7.44 -3.14 -11.87
CA GLN A 32 -8.68 -2.50 -11.44
C GLN A 32 -9.84 -2.99 -12.31
N GLY A 33 -10.89 -3.50 -11.68
CA GLY A 33 -12.09 -3.94 -12.38
C GLY A 33 -13.04 -2.79 -12.72
N LEU A 34 -12.80 -1.58 -12.22
CA LEU A 34 -13.77 -0.49 -12.20
C LEU A 34 -13.13 0.86 -12.48
N THR A 35 -13.92 1.74 -13.07
CA THR A 35 -13.54 3.14 -13.32
C THR A 35 -13.85 3.99 -12.09
N THR A 36 -12.87 4.77 -11.63
CA THR A 36 -12.99 5.72 -10.51
C THR A 36 -11.98 6.86 -10.64
N ASN A 37 -12.26 7.99 -9.99
CA ASN A 37 -11.35 9.14 -9.96
C ASN A 37 -10.64 9.30 -8.61
N LYS A 38 -10.96 8.44 -7.63
CA LYS A 38 -10.37 8.45 -6.29
C LYS A 38 -10.15 7.04 -5.77
N VAL A 39 -9.03 6.85 -5.08
CA VAL A 39 -8.66 5.61 -4.40
C VAL A 39 -8.03 5.94 -3.05
N ARG A 40 -8.09 5.00 -2.11
CA ARG A 40 -7.33 5.03 -0.86
C ARG A 40 -6.87 3.62 -0.54
N PHE A 41 -5.79 3.49 0.21
CA PHE A 41 -5.15 2.22 0.49
C PHE A 41 -5.23 1.93 1.99
N SER A 42 -5.61 0.70 2.35
CA SER A 42 -5.45 0.22 3.72
C SER A 42 -4.13 -0.52 3.79
N ILE A 43 -3.31 -0.13 4.75
CA ILE A 43 -1.98 -0.70 4.94
C ILE A 43 -1.98 -1.33 6.32
N ALA A 44 -1.60 -2.60 6.36
CA ALA A 44 -1.68 -3.42 7.55
C ALA A 44 -0.29 -3.66 8.13
N ASN A 45 -0.21 -3.71 9.45
CA ASN A 45 0.90 -4.28 10.20
C ASN A 45 0.37 -5.35 11.17
N ASP A 46 -0.48 -6.23 10.66
CA ASP A 46 -1.30 -7.14 11.48
C ASP A 46 -0.46 -8.12 12.33
N PHE A 47 0.73 -8.52 11.87
CA PHE A 47 1.56 -9.52 12.53
C PHE A 47 2.92 -8.99 13.02
N GLY A 48 3.28 -7.74 12.70
CA GLY A 48 4.52 -7.14 13.22
C GLY A 48 4.42 -6.84 14.71
N ASN A 49 5.46 -7.20 15.47
CA ASN A 49 5.57 -6.89 16.89
C ASN A 49 6.08 -5.46 17.16
N GLU A 50 6.59 -4.79 16.12
CA GLU A 50 7.07 -3.42 16.16
C GLU A 50 6.29 -2.57 15.15
N ALA A 51 6.37 -1.24 15.29
CA ALA A 51 5.77 -0.34 14.32
C ALA A 51 6.47 -0.47 12.96
N LEU A 52 5.69 -0.63 11.89
CA LEU A 52 6.20 -0.61 10.53
C LEU A 52 6.34 0.83 10.07
N ILE A 53 7.58 1.28 9.88
CA ILE A 53 7.87 2.62 9.35
C ILE A 53 7.87 2.58 7.84
N ILE A 54 7.02 3.38 7.24
CA ILE A 54 6.93 3.57 5.79
C ILE A 54 7.55 4.93 5.45
N GLU A 55 8.59 4.88 4.62
CA GLU A 55 9.30 6.07 4.15
C GLU A 55 8.60 6.70 2.95
N ARG A 56 8.02 5.84 2.10
CA ARG A 56 7.31 6.29 0.91
C ARG A 56 6.29 5.27 0.46
N LEU A 57 5.13 5.77 0.03
CA LEU A 57 4.16 5.01 -0.75
C LEU A 57 3.86 5.78 -2.04
N THR A 58 3.93 5.10 -3.18
CA THR A 58 3.57 5.67 -4.49
C THR A 58 2.64 4.74 -5.24
N VAL A 59 1.81 5.34 -6.09
CA VAL A 59 0.92 4.63 -7.01
C VAL A 59 1.14 5.15 -8.42
N GLN A 60 1.13 4.25 -9.39
CA GLN A 60 1.24 4.59 -10.81
C GLN A 60 0.26 3.75 -11.65
N ILE A 61 -0.40 4.38 -12.61
CA ILE A 61 -1.03 3.69 -13.74
C ILE A 61 -0.03 3.69 -14.90
N PHE A 62 0.08 2.58 -15.63
CA PHE A 62 0.96 2.52 -16.80
C PHE A 62 0.66 3.65 -17.80
N GLY A 63 1.68 4.42 -18.17
CA GLY A 63 1.54 5.58 -19.06
C GLY A 63 1.03 6.86 -18.39
N GLN A 64 0.83 6.86 -17.07
CA GLN A 64 0.55 8.06 -16.27
C GLN A 64 1.72 8.39 -15.33
N ASP A 65 1.71 9.62 -14.82
CA ASP A 65 2.68 10.08 -13.83
C ASP A 65 2.57 9.32 -12.50
N LEU A 66 3.71 9.16 -11.84
CA LEU A 66 3.80 8.60 -10.49
C LEU A 66 3.14 9.57 -9.49
N VAL A 67 2.26 9.06 -8.64
CA VAL A 67 1.61 9.84 -7.60
C VAL A 67 2.07 9.36 -6.23
N THR A 68 2.59 10.27 -5.42
CA THR A 68 2.88 9.99 -4.01
C THR A 68 1.57 9.84 -3.25
N VAL A 69 1.41 8.70 -2.60
CA VAL A 69 0.30 8.45 -1.69
C VAL A 69 0.71 8.99 -0.34
N VAL A 70 0.05 10.06 0.09
CA VAL A 70 0.27 10.63 1.40
C VAL A 70 -0.75 10.04 2.37
N PRO A 71 -0.31 9.44 3.48
CA PRO A 71 -1.21 9.07 4.55
C PRO A 71 -1.33 10.16 5.59
N ILE A 72 -2.54 10.25 6.13
CA ILE A 72 -2.91 10.85 7.40
C ILE A 72 -2.21 12.19 7.67
N ALA A 73 -2.91 13.28 7.35
CA ALA A 73 -2.53 14.65 7.69
C ALA A 73 -1.30 15.18 6.93
N GLY A 74 -1.06 14.69 5.71
CA GLY A 74 -0.10 15.31 4.79
C GLY A 74 1.37 14.87 4.95
N ASN A 75 1.66 13.88 5.80
CA ASN A 75 3.03 13.42 6.03
C ASN A 75 3.40 12.27 5.08
N ALA A 76 4.45 12.44 4.27
CA ALA A 76 4.91 11.38 3.35
C ALA A 76 5.54 10.17 4.09
N HIS A 77 5.95 10.36 5.35
CA HIS A 77 6.55 9.35 6.21
C HIS A 77 5.61 9.05 7.37
N PHE A 78 5.37 7.78 7.66
CA PHE A 78 4.38 7.38 8.67
C PHE A 78 4.67 6.01 9.26
N GLY A 79 4.23 5.82 10.51
CA GLY A 79 4.30 4.53 11.20
C GLY A 79 2.95 3.85 11.25
N ILE A 80 2.95 2.54 11.02
CA ILE A 80 1.80 1.65 11.25
C ILE A 80 2.09 0.90 12.55
N PRO A 81 1.36 1.17 13.64
CA PRO A 81 1.61 0.49 14.91
C PRO A 81 1.50 -1.03 14.78
N ALA A 82 2.17 -1.75 15.67
CA ALA A 82 2.07 -3.21 15.77
C ALA A 82 0.61 -3.64 15.87
N HIS A 83 0.22 -4.66 15.10
CA HIS A 83 -1.12 -5.25 15.05
C HIS A 83 -2.24 -4.27 14.65
N GLN A 84 -1.91 -3.21 13.91
CA GLN A 84 -2.87 -2.20 13.47
C GLN A 84 -2.91 -2.06 11.96
N ARG A 85 -3.97 -1.39 11.48
CA ARG A 85 -4.13 -0.96 10.10
C ARG A 85 -4.36 0.53 10.04
N VAL A 86 -3.79 1.17 9.03
CA VAL A 86 -4.03 2.60 8.74
C VAL A 86 -4.57 2.76 7.33
N TRP A 87 -5.41 3.77 7.15
CA TRP A 87 -5.86 4.19 5.83
C TRP A 87 -5.02 5.37 5.34
N SER A 88 -4.62 5.35 4.07
CA SER A 88 -4.10 6.54 3.41
C SER A 88 -5.18 7.61 3.27
N ASP A 89 -4.77 8.86 3.02
CA ASP A 89 -5.70 9.85 2.51
C ASP A 89 -6.20 9.44 1.11
N TRP A 90 -7.28 10.06 0.66
CA TRP A 90 -7.79 9.84 -0.69
C TRP A 90 -6.83 10.42 -1.73
N VAL A 91 -6.44 9.60 -2.68
CA VAL A 91 -5.63 9.99 -3.83
C VAL A 91 -6.54 10.20 -5.03
N THR A 92 -6.44 11.36 -5.67
CA THR A 92 -7.15 11.62 -6.93
C THR A 92 -6.33 11.02 -8.06
N LEU A 93 -6.89 10.03 -8.74
CA LEU A 93 -6.25 9.30 -9.83
C LEU A 93 -7.34 8.81 -10.79
N ALA A 94 -7.22 9.12 -12.08
CA ALA A 94 -8.17 8.70 -13.10
C ALA A 94 -7.89 7.24 -13.50
N ILE A 95 -8.56 6.34 -12.80
CA ILE A 95 -8.48 4.89 -12.98
C ILE A 95 -9.63 4.47 -13.89
N HIS A 96 -9.33 3.74 -14.95
CA HIS A 96 -10.32 3.07 -15.79
C HIS A 96 -10.37 1.57 -15.48
N ALA A 97 -11.54 0.96 -15.70
CA ALA A 97 -11.65 -0.49 -15.65
C ALA A 97 -10.68 -1.14 -16.64
N GLY A 98 -9.86 -2.08 -16.14
CA GLY A 98 -8.79 -2.75 -16.88
C GLY A 98 -7.40 -2.22 -16.59
N ASP A 99 -7.27 -1.02 -16.00
CA ASP A 99 -5.97 -0.41 -15.67
C ASP A 99 -5.21 -1.24 -14.64
N TRP A 100 -3.89 -1.27 -14.78
CA TRP A 100 -2.99 -1.81 -13.78
C TRP A 100 -2.46 -0.68 -12.90
N LEU A 101 -2.70 -0.79 -11.60
CA LEU A 101 -2.05 0.04 -10.59
C LEU A 101 -0.78 -0.65 -10.14
N THR A 102 0.35 0.06 -10.17
CA THR A 102 1.58 -0.36 -9.51
C THR A 102 1.77 0.46 -8.26
N LEU A 103 1.68 -0.19 -7.11
CA LEU A 103 2.01 0.38 -5.80
C LEU A 103 3.46 0.07 -5.49
N ARG A 104 4.19 1.07 -4.98
CA ARG A 104 5.53 0.90 -4.45
C ARG A 104 5.60 1.43 -3.05
N LEU A 105 6.04 0.60 -2.12
CA LEU A 105 6.25 0.93 -0.72
C LEU A 105 7.74 0.83 -0.43
N GLU A 106 8.30 1.83 0.24
CA GLU A 106 9.67 1.86 0.74
C GLU A 106 9.64 1.78 2.27
N SER A 107 10.39 0.85 2.85
CA SER A 107 10.52 0.66 4.30
C SER A 107 11.87 0.03 4.64
N GLN A 108 12.51 0.54 5.70
CA GLN A 108 13.78 0.02 6.20
C GLN A 108 13.66 -1.34 6.90
N ALA A 109 12.45 -1.87 7.10
CA ALA A 109 12.26 -3.19 7.71
C ALA A 109 12.75 -4.31 6.77
N ASP A 110 13.69 -5.15 7.22
CA ASP A 110 14.23 -6.27 6.43
C ASP A 110 13.27 -7.44 6.26
N SER A 111 12.37 -7.62 7.24
CA SER A 111 11.40 -8.72 7.28
C SER A 111 10.09 -8.25 7.92
N PRO A 112 9.37 -7.29 7.29
CA PRO A 112 8.09 -6.86 7.80
C PRO A 112 7.15 -8.07 7.81
N GLN A 113 6.50 -8.33 8.94
CA GLN A 113 5.47 -9.36 9.05
C GLN A 113 4.11 -8.84 8.57
N SER A 114 4.18 -8.03 7.52
CA SER A 114 3.06 -7.43 6.84
C SER A 114 3.46 -7.16 5.41
N LEU A 115 2.55 -7.49 4.50
CA LEU A 115 2.66 -7.20 3.09
C LEU A 115 1.37 -6.46 2.70
N MET A 116 1.50 -5.51 1.78
CA MET A 116 0.36 -4.94 1.06
C MET A 116 -0.34 -6.00 0.20
#